data_AF-A0A506U8U7-F1
#
_entry.id   AF-A0A506U8U7-F1
#
_cell.length_a   1.000
_cell.length_b   1.000
_cell.length_c   1.000
_cell.angle_alpha   90.00
_cell.angle_beta   90.00
_cell.angle_gamma   90.00
#
_symmetry.space_group_name_H-M   'P 1'
#
loop_
_entity.id
_entity.type
_entity.pdbx_description
1 polymer ?
#
loop_
_entity_poly.entity_id
_entity_poly.type
_entity_poly.pdbx_seq_one_letter_code
_entity_poly.pdbx_strand_id
1 'polypeptide(L)'
;MAENRSKSDGFMLRFPPEMRNHVKEAADANGRSMNAEIIHRIEAYDELLKKVDDADKNLAMLNAGFLKMLPQYQGSKKLIKQWIDLANIAQPFMLEVLNDLFDNHDGLADEDIDAAQDIVKKLHTNIEETNAIIADMVKQHRPEEVLKKINERPSSSEPGSPKQPPEESEDQE
;
A
#
# COMPACT_ATOMS: atom_id res chain seq x y z
N MET A 1 30.12 58.09 -8.71
CA MET A 1 29.43 58.09 -7.40
C MET A 1 29.20 56.63 -7.03
N ALA A 2 29.86 56.14 -5.99
CA ALA A 2 29.75 54.75 -5.56
C ALA A 2 28.48 54.60 -4.71
N GLU A 3 27.49 53.92 -5.26
CA GLU A 3 26.21 53.67 -4.59
C GLU A 3 26.44 52.76 -3.37
N ASN A 4 26.16 53.31 -2.21
CA ASN A 4 26.49 52.72 -0.92
C ASN A 4 25.46 51.60 -0.64
N ARG A 5 25.75 50.36 -1.04
CA ARG A 5 24.96 49.14 -0.76
C ARG A 5 24.84 48.80 0.75
N SER A 6 25.15 49.73 1.66
CA SER A 6 25.51 49.42 3.05
C SER A 6 24.37 49.20 4.03
N LYS A 7 23.11 49.13 3.60
CA LYS A 7 22.00 48.75 4.49
C LYS A 7 21.00 47.88 3.74
N SER A 8 21.34 46.62 3.55
CA SER A 8 20.35 45.59 3.20
C SER A 8 19.29 45.51 4.30
N ASP A 9 18.02 45.32 3.93
CA ASP A 9 16.90 45.06 4.84
C ASP A 9 17.19 43.80 5.68
N GLY A 10 17.74 44.00 6.88
CA GLY A 10 17.99 42.93 7.83
C GLY A 10 16.72 42.63 8.62
N PHE A 11 16.24 41.40 8.56
CA PHE A 11 15.14 40.94 9.41
C PHE A 11 15.67 40.26 10.66
N MET A 12 15.39 40.82 11.85
CA MET A 12 15.83 40.23 13.11
C MET A 12 14.93 39.06 13.53
N LEU A 13 15.40 37.84 13.32
CA LEU A 13 14.73 36.62 13.78
C LEU A 13 15.08 36.33 15.24
N ARG A 14 14.06 36.18 16.09
CA ARG A 14 14.21 35.74 17.49
C ARG A 14 13.85 34.28 17.59
N PHE A 15 14.85 33.43 17.69
CA PHE A 15 14.67 31.99 17.86
C PHE A 15 14.72 31.59 19.33
N PRO A 16 13.93 30.58 19.75
CA PRO A 16 14.19 29.85 20.98
C PRO A 16 15.62 29.30 20.99
N PRO A 17 16.27 29.18 22.17
CA PRO A 17 17.66 28.73 22.27
C PRO A 17 17.92 27.41 21.54
N GLU A 18 17.04 26.41 21.75
CA GLU A 18 17.16 25.08 21.12
C GLU A 18 17.12 25.15 19.59
N MET A 19 16.17 25.90 19.04
CA MET A 19 16.01 25.99 17.59
C MET A 19 17.21 26.70 16.95
N ARG A 20 17.76 27.72 17.63
CA ARG A 20 18.97 28.40 17.16
C ARG A 20 20.16 27.44 17.11
N ASN A 21 20.33 26.60 18.13
CA ASN A 21 21.40 25.60 18.17
C ASN A 21 21.24 24.58 17.04
N HIS A 22 20.02 24.06 16.82
CA HIS A 22 19.75 23.13 15.72
C HIS A 22 20.06 23.73 14.34
N VAL A 23 19.69 24.98 14.08
CA VAL A 23 19.99 25.64 12.79
C VAL A 23 21.49 25.87 12.64
N LYS A 24 22.18 26.21 13.73
CA LYS A 24 23.64 26.39 13.72
C LYS A 24 24.36 25.07 13.42
N GLU A 25 24.01 23.98 14.10
CA GLU A 25 24.59 22.66 13.86
C GLU A 25 24.38 22.19 12.43
N ALA A 26 23.18 22.38 11.88
CA ALA A 26 22.90 22.04 10.49
C ALA A 26 23.68 22.91 9.50
N ALA A 27 23.83 24.20 9.78
CA ALA A 27 24.64 25.10 8.96
C ALA A 27 26.12 24.67 8.97
N ASP A 28 26.66 24.35 10.15
CA ASP A 28 28.04 23.87 10.31
C ASP A 28 28.26 22.54 9.56
N ALA A 29 27.33 21.58 9.69
CA ALA A 29 27.38 20.30 8.99
C ALA A 29 27.31 20.44 7.46
N ASN A 30 26.57 21.43 6.97
CA ASN A 30 26.42 21.71 5.54
C ASN A 30 27.49 22.66 4.98
N GLY A 31 28.43 23.15 5.82
CA GLY A 31 29.46 24.11 5.40
C GLY A 31 28.88 25.47 4.97
N ARG A 32 27.76 25.90 5.58
CA ARG A 32 27.04 27.13 5.26
C ARG A 32 27.06 28.10 6.44
N SER A 33 26.88 29.39 6.17
CA SER A 33 26.55 30.32 7.25
C SER A 33 25.13 30.06 7.74
N MET A 34 24.85 30.37 9.00
CA MET A 34 23.51 30.23 9.57
C MET A 34 22.44 30.97 8.75
N ASN A 35 22.76 32.16 8.21
CA ASN A 35 21.84 32.90 7.35
C ASN A 35 21.59 32.19 6.00
N ALA A 36 22.65 31.63 5.39
CA ALA A 36 22.52 30.88 4.15
C ALA A 36 21.70 29.60 4.33
N GLU A 37 21.83 28.91 5.47
CA GLU A 37 21.02 27.74 5.80
C GLU A 37 19.54 28.10 6.02
N ILE A 38 19.24 29.23 6.68
CA ILE A 38 17.86 29.71 6.85
C ILE A 38 17.22 30.00 5.48
N ILE A 39 17.92 30.75 4.61
CA ILE A 39 17.43 31.07 3.26
C ILE A 39 17.19 29.79 2.47
N HIS A 40 18.14 28.86 2.47
CA HIS A 40 18.00 27.58 1.76
C HIS A 40 16.78 26.79 2.24
N ARG A 41 16.48 26.77 3.54
CA ARG A 41 15.30 26.08 4.07
C ARG A 41 13.99 26.75 3.64
N ILE A 42 13.97 28.08 3.61
CA ILE A 42 12.80 28.85 3.17
C ILE A 42 12.57 28.63 1.68
N GLU A 43 13.61 28.71 0.85
CA GLU A 43 13.52 28.46 -0.60
C GLU A 43 13.08 27.03 -0.91
N ALA A 44 13.53 26.04 -0.12
CA ALA A 44 13.14 24.65 -0.28
C ALA A 44 11.70 24.35 0.20
N TYR A 45 11.08 25.24 0.99
CA TYR A 45 9.77 24.99 1.59
C TYR A 45 8.67 24.82 0.54
N ASP A 46 8.63 25.71 -0.46
CA ASP A 46 7.62 25.65 -1.52
C ASP A 46 7.79 24.39 -2.40
N GLU A 47 9.04 24.00 -2.67
CA GLU A 47 9.32 22.77 -3.40
C GLU A 47 8.91 21.53 -2.60
N LEU A 48 9.14 21.53 -1.29
CA LEU A 48 8.70 20.46 -0.39
C LEU A 48 7.18 20.35 -0.34
N LEU A 49 6.46 21.47 -0.23
CA LEU A 49 4.99 21.48 -0.26
C LEU A 49 4.47 20.89 -1.58
N LYS A 50 5.04 21.30 -2.72
CA LYS A 50 4.66 20.75 -4.01
C LYS A 50 4.88 19.23 -4.08
N LYS A 51 6.00 18.73 -3.55
CA LYS A 51 6.28 17.29 -3.50
C LYS A 51 5.28 16.54 -2.62
N VAL A 52 4.83 17.14 -1.52
CA VAL A 52 3.78 16.56 -0.66
C VAL A 52 2.45 16.48 -1.42
N ASP A 53 2.04 17.57 -2.09
CA ASP A 53 0.82 17.57 -2.90
C ASP A 53 0.86 16.52 -4.02
N ASP A 54 2.01 16.39 -4.69
CA ASP A 54 2.21 15.41 -5.74
C ASP A 54 2.20 13.98 -5.17
N ALA A 55 2.78 13.76 -3.98
CA ALA A 55 2.71 12.48 -3.28
C ALA A 55 1.26 12.11 -2.91
N ASP A 56 0.46 13.06 -2.43
CA ASP A 56 -0.95 12.84 -2.09
C ASP A 56 -1.79 12.50 -3.34
N LYS A 57 -1.56 13.19 -4.46
CA LYS A 57 -2.20 12.85 -5.75
C LYS A 57 -1.81 11.46 -6.22
N ASN A 58 -0.53 11.10 -6.12
CA ASN A 58 -0.05 9.77 -6.50
C ASN A 58 -0.67 8.69 -5.60
N LEU A 59 -0.77 8.93 -4.30
CA LEU A 59 -1.40 8.02 -3.35
C LEU A 59 -2.90 7.86 -3.65
N ALA A 60 -3.60 8.95 -3.95
CA ALA A 60 -5.01 8.91 -4.36
C ALA A 60 -5.20 8.12 -5.66
N MET A 61 -4.31 8.30 -6.64
CA MET A 61 -4.36 7.56 -7.91
C MET A 61 -4.11 6.06 -7.70
N LEU A 62 -3.14 5.70 -6.85
CA LEU A 62 -2.86 4.31 -6.49
C LEU A 62 -4.06 3.65 -5.81
N ASN A 63 -4.67 4.32 -4.84
CA ASN A 63 -5.87 3.84 -4.14
C ASN A 63 -7.04 3.65 -5.10
N ALA A 64 -7.28 4.60 -6.01
CA ALA A 64 -8.32 4.49 -7.02
C ALA A 64 -8.05 3.31 -7.99
N GLY A 65 -6.80 3.10 -8.40
CA GLY A 65 -6.39 1.94 -9.20
C GLY A 65 -6.65 0.62 -8.48
N PHE A 66 -6.28 0.53 -7.20
CA PHE A 66 -6.54 -0.65 -6.37
C PHE A 66 -8.04 -0.95 -6.24
N LEU A 67 -8.86 0.07 -5.97
CA LEU A 67 -10.31 -0.08 -5.88
C LEU A 67 -10.94 -0.57 -7.20
N LYS A 68 -10.40 -0.15 -8.35
CA LYS A 68 -10.85 -0.65 -9.67
C LYS A 68 -10.44 -2.11 -9.91
N MET A 69 -9.33 -2.58 -9.35
CA MET A 69 -8.88 -3.97 -9.46
C MET A 69 -9.61 -4.91 -8.49
N LEU A 70 -10.13 -4.39 -7.38
CA LEU A 70 -10.77 -5.18 -6.33
C LEU A 70 -11.91 -6.10 -6.83
N PRO A 71 -12.82 -5.66 -7.73
CA PRO A 71 -13.86 -6.54 -8.29
C PRO A 71 -13.29 -7.69 -9.14
N GLN A 72 -12.19 -7.47 -9.87
CA GLN A 72 -11.55 -8.53 -10.66
C GLN A 72 -10.97 -9.60 -9.74
N TYR A 73 -10.35 -9.17 -8.63
CA TYR A 73 -9.84 -10.08 -7.61
C TYR A 73 -10.95 -10.85 -6.89
N GLN A 74 -12.09 -10.21 -6.61
CA GLN A 74 -13.25 -10.91 -6.06
C GLN A 74 -13.86 -11.90 -7.06
N GLY A 75 -13.89 -11.53 -8.35
CA GLY A 75 -14.31 -12.41 -9.44
C GLY A 75 -13.42 -13.66 -9.56
N SER A 76 -12.10 -13.48 -9.55
CA SER A 76 -11.15 -14.61 -9.58
C SER A 76 -11.27 -15.48 -8.33
N LYS A 77 -11.41 -14.89 -7.14
CA LYS A 77 -11.68 -15.66 -5.90
C LYS A 77 -12.96 -16.49 -5.99
N LYS A 78 -14.03 -15.94 -6.57
CA LYS A 78 -15.29 -16.67 -6.79
C LYS A 78 -15.09 -17.84 -7.75
N LEU A 79 -14.41 -17.63 -8.88
CA LEU A 79 -14.10 -18.68 -9.85
C LEU A 79 -13.24 -19.78 -9.22
N ILE A 80 -12.17 -19.43 -8.51
CA ILE A 80 -11.29 -20.37 -7.81
C ILE A 80 -12.12 -21.22 -6.84
N LYS A 81 -13.00 -20.59 -6.05
CA LYS A 81 -13.89 -21.31 -5.14
C LYS A 81 -14.81 -22.28 -5.90
N GLN A 82 -15.43 -21.86 -6.99
CA GLN A 82 -16.29 -22.72 -7.81
C GLN A 82 -15.52 -23.93 -8.39
N TRP A 83 -14.27 -23.73 -8.80
CA TRP A 83 -13.40 -24.83 -9.25
C TRP A 83 -13.06 -25.81 -8.13
N ILE A 84 -12.75 -25.32 -6.92
CA ILE A 84 -12.53 -26.16 -5.74
C ILE A 84 -13.79 -26.95 -5.41
N ASP A 85 -14.95 -26.28 -5.36
CA ASP A 85 -16.24 -26.91 -5.08
C ASP A 85 -16.55 -28.00 -6.11
N LEU A 86 -16.32 -27.74 -7.41
CA LEU A 86 -16.50 -28.71 -8.49
C LEU A 86 -15.54 -29.90 -8.35
N ALA A 87 -14.26 -29.65 -8.04
CA ALA A 87 -13.27 -30.71 -7.85
C ALA A 87 -13.66 -31.63 -6.68
N ASN A 88 -14.11 -31.05 -5.56
CA ASN A 88 -14.56 -31.81 -4.39
C ASN A 88 -15.81 -32.67 -4.69
N ILE A 89 -16.70 -32.20 -5.59
CA ILE A 89 -17.88 -32.97 -6.03
C ILE A 89 -17.47 -34.08 -7.00
N ALA A 90 -16.58 -33.79 -7.96
CA ALA A 90 -16.17 -34.73 -9.00
C ALA A 90 -15.22 -35.82 -8.49
N GLN A 91 -14.39 -35.53 -7.49
CA GLN A 91 -13.40 -36.46 -6.95
C GLN A 91 -14.00 -37.79 -6.46
N PRO A 92 -15.04 -37.84 -5.59
CA PRO A 92 -15.61 -39.10 -5.15
C PRO A 92 -16.26 -39.88 -6.31
N PHE A 93 -16.91 -39.21 -7.26
CA PHE A 93 -17.48 -39.85 -8.44
C PHE A 93 -16.40 -40.47 -9.34
N MET A 94 -15.31 -39.75 -9.59
CA MET A 94 -14.18 -40.28 -10.36
C MET A 94 -13.57 -41.50 -9.67
N LEU A 95 -13.41 -41.46 -8.35
CA LEU A 95 -12.92 -42.61 -7.58
C LEU A 95 -13.86 -43.81 -7.66
N GLU A 96 -15.18 -43.59 -7.60
CA GLU A 96 -16.18 -44.64 -7.76
C GLU A 96 -16.12 -45.27 -9.16
N VAL A 97 -16.10 -44.43 -10.21
CA VAL A 97 -15.98 -44.91 -11.59
C VAL A 97 -14.69 -45.69 -11.79
N LEU A 98 -13.56 -45.22 -11.25
CA LEU A 98 -12.28 -45.91 -11.38
C LEU A 98 -12.27 -47.24 -10.61
N ASN A 99 -12.84 -47.29 -9.40
CA ASN A 99 -12.94 -48.53 -8.66
C ASN A 99 -13.84 -49.54 -9.38
N ASP A 100 -14.99 -49.10 -9.90
CA ASP A 100 -15.90 -49.96 -10.69
C ASP A 100 -15.24 -50.43 -11.99
N LEU A 101 -14.42 -49.59 -12.60
CA LEU A 101 -13.61 -49.94 -13.76
C LEU A 101 -12.61 -51.04 -13.39
N PHE A 102 -11.87 -50.89 -12.29
CA PHE A 102 -10.88 -51.88 -11.84
C PHE A 102 -11.50 -53.19 -11.36
N ASP A 103 -12.62 -53.14 -10.66
CA ASP A 103 -13.28 -54.33 -10.10
C ASP A 103 -13.98 -55.18 -11.18
N ASN A 104 -14.38 -54.57 -12.31
CA ASN A 104 -15.12 -55.26 -13.37
C ASN A 104 -14.33 -55.50 -14.68
N HIS A 105 -13.05 -55.13 -14.74
CA HIS A 105 -12.25 -55.36 -15.95
C HIS A 105 -11.59 -56.73 -15.98
N ASP A 106 -12.35 -57.74 -16.43
CA ASP A 106 -11.75 -58.90 -17.09
C ASP A 106 -11.09 -58.43 -18.40
N GLY A 107 -9.76 -58.21 -18.38
CA GLY A 107 -8.95 -58.01 -19.58
C GLY A 107 -8.18 -56.70 -19.75
N LEU A 108 -8.14 -55.82 -18.74
CA LEU A 108 -7.11 -54.76 -18.73
C LEU A 108 -5.75 -55.37 -18.36
N ALA A 109 -4.69 -54.90 -19.01
CA ALA A 109 -3.34 -55.26 -18.59
C ALA A 109 -2.99 -54.51 -17.29
N ASP A 110 -2.22 -55.15 -16.40
CA ASP A 110 -1.77 -54.53 -15.14
C ASP A 110 -1.07 -53.17 -15.38
N GLU A 111 -0.40 -53.02 -16.52
CA GLU A 111 0.26 -51.77 -16.93
C GLU A 111 -0.72 -50.60 -17.14
N ASP A 112 -1.92 -50.86 -17.67
CA ASP A 112 -2.96 -49.84 -17.88
C ASP A 112 -3.58 -49.42 -16.54
N ILE A 113 -3.69 -50.36 -15.61
CA ILE A 113 -4.17 -50.12 -14.24
C ILE A 113 -3.19 -49.23 -13.48
N ASP A 114 -1.91 -49.56 -13.54
CA ASP A 114 -0.84 -48.77 -12.92
C ASP A 114 -0.76 -47.35 -13.49
N ALA A 115 -0.89 -47.20 -14.81
CA ALA A 115 -0.89 -45.90 -15.47
C ALA A 115 -2.08 -45.02 -15.03
N ALA A 116 -3.27 -45.61 -14.93
CA ALA A 116 -4.46 -44.90 -14.43
C ALA A 116 -4.32 -44.50 -12.96
N GLN A 117 -3.79 -45.37 -12.10
CA GLN A 117 -3.52 -45.05 -10.69
C GLN A 117 -2.48 -43.92 -10.55
N ASP A 118 -1.44 -43.90 -11.38
CA ASP A 118 -0.44 -42.83 -11.39
C ASP A 118 -1.05 -41.48 -11.80
N ILE A 119 -1.92 -41.45 -12.81
CA ILE A 119 -2.65 -40.23 -13.21
C ILE A 119 -3.51 -39.70 -12.05
N VAL A 120 -4.22 -40.57 -11.34
CA VAL A 120 -5.07 -40.18 -10.19
C VAL A 120 -4.23 -39.62 -9.05
N LYS A 121 -3.10 -40.27 -8.72
CA LYS A 121 -2.17 -39.79 -7.69
C LYS A 121 -1.59 -38.42 -8.04
N LYS A 122 -1.21 -38.20 -9.31
CA LYS A 122 -0.73 -36.90 -9.81
C LYS A 122 -1.81 -35.84 -9.71
N LEU A 123 -3.05 -36.15 -10.09
CA LEU A 123 -4.16 -35.22 -10.00
C LEU A 123 -4.44 -34.82 -8.55
N HIS A 124 -4.44 -35.80 -7.63
CA HIS A 124 -4.60 -35.55 -6.20
C HIS A 124 -3.51 -34.65 -5.63
N THR A 125 -2.23 -34.95 -5.95
CA THR A 125 -1.08 -34.15 -5.52
C THR A 125 -1.20 -32.69 -6.01
N ASN A 126 -1.54 -32.49 -7.28
CA ASN A 126 -1.73 -31.15 -7.84
C ASN A 126 -2.86 -30.37 -7.14
N ILE A 127 -3.94 -31.04 -6.73
CA ILE A 127 -5.04 -30.42 -5.98
C ILE A 127 -4.55 -29.99 -4.58
N GLU A 128 -3.80 -30.84 -3.87
CA GLU A 128 -3.25 -30.51 -2.55
C GLU A 128 -2.26 -29.33 -2.62
N GLU A 129 -1.35 -29.33 -3.59
CA GLU A 129 -0.41 -28.22 -3.81
C GLU A 129 -1.14 -26.91 -4.13
N THR A 130 -2.16 -26.97 -4.99
CA THR A 130 -2.98 -25.80 -5.33
C THR A 130 -3.70 -25.26 -4.09
N ASN A 131 -4.27 -26.14 -3.25
CA ASN A 131 -4.92 -25.74 -2.00
C ASN A 131 -3.93 -25.09 -1.02
N ALA A 132 -2.70 -25.61 -0.94
CA ALA A 132 -1.65 -25.05 -0.08
C ALA A 132 -1.25 -23.63 -0.55
N ILE A 133 -1.06 -23.43 -1.86
CA ILE A 133 -0.76 -22.12 -2.44
C ILE A 133 -1.88 -21.12 -2.12
N ILE A 134 -3.15 -21.52 -2.31
CA ILE A 134 -4.30 -20.65 -2.02
C ILE A 134 -4.35 -20.30 -0.53
N ALA A 135 -4.13 -21.26 0.36
CA ALA A 135 -4.11 -21.02 1.80
C ALA A 135 -3.00 -20.04 2.21
N ASP A 136 -1.81 -20.16 1.64
CA ASP A 136 -0.69 -19.25 1.89
C ASP A 136 -0.99 -17.84 1.34
N MET A 137 -1.53 -17.73 0.13
CA MET A 137 -1.96 -16.43 -0.43
C MET A 137 -2.97 -15.73 0.48
N VAL A 138 -3.98 -16.46 0.99
CA VAL A 138 -4.98 -15.94 1.93
C VAL A 138 -4.35 -15.52 3.26
N LYS A 139 -3.36 -16.27 3.76
CA LYS A 139 -2.65 -15.96 5.01
C LYS A 139 -1.79 -14.69 4.89
N GLN A 140 -1.10 -14.54 3.77
CA GLN A 140 -0.19 -13.40 3.54
C GLN A 140 -0.95 -12.10 3.25
N HIS A 141 -2.09 -12.19 2.56
CA HIS A 141 -2.85 -11.02 2.12
C HIS A 141 -4.14 -10.90 2.92
N ARG A 142 -4.08 -10.71 4.24
CA ARG A 142 -5.27 -10.42 5.08
C ARG A 142 -5.83 -9.04 4.71
N PRO A 143 -6.81 -8.94 3.80
CA PRO A 143 -7.24 -7.66 3.26
C PRO A 143 -7.97 -6.85 4.33
N GLU A 144 -8.59 -7.54 5.29
CA GLU A 144 -9.32 -6.97 6.41
C GLU A 144 -8.40 -6.22 7.39
N GLU A 145 -7.17 -6.70 7.63
CA GLU A 145 -6.22 -5.99 8.49
C GLU A 145 -5.68 -4.73 7.83
N VAL A 146 -5.50 -4.75 6.50
CA VAL A 146 -5.10 -3.57 5.72
C VAL A 146 -6.22 -2.54 5.69
N LEU A 147 -7.46 -2.95 5.42
CA LEU A 147 -8.63 -2.06 5.44
C LEU A 147 -8.89 -1.47 6.83
N LYS A 148 -8.70 -2.27 7.89
CA LYS A 148 -8.78 -1.78 9.28
C LYS A 148 -7.71 -0.72 9.57
N LYS A 149 -6.46 -0.95 9.18
CA LYS A 149 -5.37 0.05 9.33
C LYS A 149 -5.60 1.33 8.53
N ILE A 150 -6.25 1.25 7.36
CA ILE A 150 -6.59 2.44 6.57
C ILE A 150 -7.69 3.25 7.26
N ASN A 151 -8.73 2.60 7.79
CA ASN A 151 -9.82 3.27 8.50
C ASN A 151 -9.43 3.78 9.90
N GLU A 152 -8.41 3.18 10.51
CA GLU A 152 -7.85 3.63 11.80
C GLU A 152 -6.81 4.73 11.67
N ARG A 153 -6.37 5.09 10.45
CA ARG A 153 -5.53 6.28 10.28
C ARG A 153 -6.35 7.52 10.65
N PRO A 154 -5.91 8.31 11.64
CA PRO A 154 -6.59 9.56 11.98
C PRO A 154 -6.62 10.42 10.71
N SER A 155 -7.81 10.88 10.34
CA SER A 155 -8.02 11.82 9.25
C SER A 155 -7.11 13.03 9.47
N SER A 156 -5.99 13.08 8.74
CA SER A 156 -5.02 14.19 8.82
C SER A 156 -5.50 15.43 8.05
N SER A 157 -6.73 15.42 7.57
CA SER A 157 -7.37 16.51 6.82
C SER A 157 -8.52 17.13 7.62
N GLU A 158 -8.26 17.58 8.83
CA GLU A 158 -8.88 18.83 9.25
C GLU A 158 -7.88 19.95 8.95
N PRO A 159 -7.98 20.61 7.79
CA PRO A 159 -7.24 21.84 7.57
C PRO A 159 -7.70 22.81 8.65
N GLY A 160 -6.81 23.13 9.59
CA GLY A 160 -7.09 24.07 10.66
C GLY A 160 -7.70 25.33 10.06
N SER A 161 -8.97 25.58 10.37
CA SER A 161 -9.67 26.74 9.85
C SER A 161 -8.85 27.98 10.20
N PRO A 162 -8.57 28.88 9.23
CA PRO A 162 -7.84 30.09 9.51
C PRO A 162 -8.59 30.84 10.63
N LYS A 163 -7.92 31.04 11.78
CA LYS A 163 -8.44 31.87 12.85
C LYS A 163 -8.80 33.22 12.23
N GLN A 164 -10.09 33.56 12.24
CA GLN A 164 -10.53 34.90 11.87
C GLN A 164 -9.77 35.90 12.75
N PRO A 165 -9.14 36.93 12.17
CA PRO A 165 -8.54 37.99 12.97
C PRO A 165 -9.63 38.66 13.82
N PRO A 166 -9.29 39.11 15.04
CA PRO A 166 -10.24 39.79 15.92
C PRO A 166 -10.80 41.03 15.21
N GLU A 167 -12.12 41.16 15.18
CA GLU A 167 -12.79 42.39 14.76
C GLU A 167 -12.32 43.53 15.66
N GLU A 168 -11.58 44.48 15.08
CA GLU A 168 -11.31 45.76 15.72
C GLU A 168 -12.64 46.49 15.88
N SER A 169 -13.11 46.58 17.12
CA SER A 169 -14.21 47.46 17.51
C SER A 169 -13.76 48.91 17.30
N GLU A 170 -14.27 49.54 16.24
CA GLU A 170 -14.26 50.99 16.09
C GLU A 170 -15.07 51.62 17.23
N ASP A 171 -14.38 52.03 18.29
CA ASP A 171 -14.90 53.00 19.24
C ASP A 171 -14.98 54.36 18.53
N GLN A 172 -16.21 54.77 18.22
CA GLN A 172 -16.54 56.11 17.76
C GLN A 172 -16.63 57.06 18.97
N GLU A 173 -15.70 58.01 19.05
CA GLU A 173 -15.86 59.27 19.79
C GLU A 173 -16.32 60.41 18.87
#